data_AF-A0A532T9S4-F1
#
_entry.id   AF-A0A532T9S4-F1
#
_cell.length_a   1.000
_cell.length_b   1.000
_cell.length_c   1.000
_cell.angle_alpha   90.00
_cell.angle_beta   90.00
_cell.angle_gamma   90.00
#
_symmetry.space_group_name_H-M   'P 1'
#
loop_
_entity.id
_entity.type
_entity.pdbx_description
1 polymer ?
#
loop_
_entity_poly.entity_id
_entity_poly.type
_entity_poly.pdbx_seq_one_letter_code
_entity_poly.pdbx_strand_id
1 'polypeptide(L)'
;MEEYFQEWNELNSKVQESMGKFDFANIKKIREGQKKIEDAIYEILKENAPENIREIIPEDCGEMEVGYDTEGNKFYFVMMDLEAEEEEEIKLIAITIDVEKVISMIEDFEIEG
;
A
#
# COMPACT_ATOMS: atom_id res chain seq x y z
N MET A 1 -10.67 -8.40 6.70
CA MET A 1 -9.99 -7.97 5.47
C MET A 1 -10.99 -7.31 4.55
N GLU A 2 -12.06 -7.98 4.11
CA GLU A 2 -13.11 -7.38 3.26
C GLU A 2 -13.56 -5.98 3.71
N GLU A 3 -13.83 -5.81 5.01
CA GLU A 3 -14.23 -4.51 5.59
C GLU A 3 -13.22 -3.40 5.34
N TYR A 4 -11.91 -3.67 5.46
CA TYR A 4 -10.86 -2.68 5.20
C TYR A 4 -10.82 -2.25 3.73
N PHE A 5 -11.00 -3.20 2.81
CA PHE A 5 -10.95 -2.94 1.37
C PHE A 5 -12.19 -2.15 0.93
N GLN A 6 -13.36 -2.51 1.47
CA GLN A 6 -14.61 -1.76 1.26
C GLN A 6 -14.50 -0.34 1.82
N GLU A 7 -14.01 -0.18 3.05
CA GLU A 7 -13.88 1.13 3.68
C GLU A 7 -12.88 2.01 2.91
N TRP A 8 -11.75 1.45 2.46
CA TRP A 8 -10.78 2.19 1.64
C TRP A 8 -11.40 2.64 0.31
N ASN A 9 -12.16 1.77 -0.36
CA ASN A 9 -12.89 2.08 -1.60
C ASN A 9 -13.92 3.20 -1.41
N GLU A 10 -14.67 3.18 -0.31
CA GLU A 10 -15.62 4.23 0.02
C GLU A 10 -14.93 5.57 0.26
N LEU A 11 -13.79 5.57 0.97
CA LEU A 11 -12.98 6.76 1.18
C LEU A 11 -12.43 7.28 -0.15
N ASN A 12 -11.92 6.41 -1.02
CA ASN A 12 -11.39 6.80 -2.32
C ASN A 12 -12.46 7.48 -3.21
N SER A 13 -13.68 6.95 -3.20
CA SER A 13 -14.83 7.56 -3.89
C SER A 13 -15.12 8.98 -3.37
N LYS A 14 -15.03 9.18 -2.04
CA LYS A 14 -15.20 10.50 -1.40
C LYS A 14 -14.06 11.46 -1.73
N VAL A 15 -12.83 10.97 -1.93
CA VAL A 15 -11.70 11.81 -2.39
C VAL A 15 -12.01 12.37 -3.77
N GLN A 16 -12.48 11.54 -4.71
CA GLN A 16 -12.82 11.96 -6.07
C GLN A 16 -13.94 13.01 -6.08
N GLU A 17 -14.99 12.81 -5.27
CA GLU A 17 -16.07 13.79 -5.14
C GLU A 17 -15.57 15.13 -4.57
N SER A 18 -14.73 15.07 -3.52
CA SER A 18 -14.18 16.26 -2.85
C SER A 18 -13.20 17.01 -3.75
N MET A 19 -12.42 16.31 -4.58
CA MET A 19 -11.56 16.90 -5.61
C MET A 19 -12.36 17.70 -6.63
N GLY A 20 -13.48 17.15 -7.13
CA GLY A 20 -14.36 17.86 -8.05
C GLY A 20 -14.96 19.16 -7.47
N LYS A 21 -14.99 19.28 -6.15
CA LYS A 21 -15.47 20.45 -5.39
C LYS A 21 -14.35 21.34 -4.85
N PHE A 22 -13.08 21.00 -5.10
CA PHE A 22 -11.89 21.68 -4.55
C PHE A 22 -11.89 21.77 -3.00
N ASP A 23 -12.48 20.79 -2.32
CA ASP A 23 -12.58 20.75 -0.85
C ASP A 23 -11.37 20.05 -0.23
N PHE A 24 -10.24 20.76 -0.21
CA PHE A 24 -8.96 20.23 0.30
C PHE A 24 -8.98 19.88 1.79
N ALA A 25 -9.83 20.55 2.58
CA ALA A 25 -9.95 20.26 4.00
C ALA A 25 -10.57 18.87 4.24
N ASN A 26 -11.60 18.52 3.47
CA ASN A 26 -12.18 17.19 3.52
C ASN A 26 -11.28 16.13 2.89
N ILE A 27 -10.58 16.44 1.79
CA ILE A 27 -9.58 15.51 1.22
C ILE A 27 -8.54 15.11 2.27
N LYS A 28 -8.02 16.06 3.05
CA LYS A 28 -7.05 15.77 4.11
C LYS A 28 -7.62 14.79 5.16
N LYS A 29 -8.86 15.00 5.62
CA LYS A 29 -9.50 14.10 6.60
C LYS A 29 -9.73 12.69 6.03
N ILE A 30 -10.10 12.60 4.76
CA ILE A 30 -10.31 11.31 4.10
C ILE A 30 -8.98 10.56 3.99
N ARG A 31 -7.89 11.26 3.62
CA ARG A 31 -6.53 10.70 3.57
C ARG A 31 -6.05 10.20 4.93
N GLU A 32 -6.35 10.91 6.02
CA GLU A 32 -6.08 10.43 7.38
C GLU A 32 -6.85 9.13 7.71
N GLY A 33 -8.03 8.93 7.13
CA GLY A 33 -8.79 7.68 7.24
C GLY A 33 -8.15 6.55 6.42
N GLN A 34 -7.77 6.82 5.18
CA GLN A 34 -7.08 5.85 4.31
C GLN A 34 -5.79 5.37 4.95
N LYS A 35 -4.99 6.29 5.50
CA LYS A 35 -3.74 5.94 6.19
C LYS A 35 -3.95 4.98 7.36
N LYS A 36 -5.01 5.15 8.16
CA LYS A 36 -5.33 4.22 9.26
C LYS A 36 -5.65 2.82 8.77
N ILE A 37 -6.31 2.71 7.62
CA ILE A 37 -6.62 1.43 7.00
C ILE A 37 -5.34 0.78 6.46
N GLU A 38 -4.50 1.57 5.78
CA GLU A 38 -3.21 1.14 5.25
C GLU A 38 -2.30 0.63 6.38
N ASP A 39 -2.19 1.37 7.48
CA ASP A 39 -1.46 0.97 8.70
C ASP A 39 -2.02 -0.37 9.26
N ALA A 40 -3.35 -0.50 9.34
CA ALA A 40 -3.98 -1.73 9.86
C ALA A 40 -3.76 -2.94 8.95
N ILE A 41 -3.82 -2.76 7.63
CA ILE A 41 -3.51 -3.81 6.66
C ILE A 41 -2.03 -4.17 6.73
N TYR A 42 -1.15 -3.19 6.94
CA TYR A 42 0.27 -3.42 7.08
C TYR A 42 0.61 -4.27 8.31
N GLU A 43 -0.04 -4.03 9.45
CA GLU A 43 0.12 -4.90 10.64
C GLU A 43 -0.30 -6.34 10.32
N ILE A 44 -1.41 -6.53 9.62
CA ILE A 44 -1.86 -7.86 9.18
C ILE A 44 -0.84 -8.50 8.23
N LEU A 45 -0.27 -7.73 7.32
CA LEU A 45 0.79 -8.18 6.42
C LEU A 45 2.00 -8.64 7.24
N LYS A 46 2.52 -7.84 8.18
CA LYS A 46 3.64 -8.23 9.05
C LYS A 46 3.36 -9.55 9.79
N GLU A 47 2.17 -9.68 10.37
CA GLU A 47 1.77 -10.88 11.13
C GLU A 47 1.67 -12.14 10.27
N ASN A 48 1.31 -12.03 8.99
CA ASN A 48 1.05 -13.17 8.11
C ASN A 48 2.15 -13.39 7.06
N ALA A 49 3.08 -12.44 6.91
CA ALA A 49 4.14 -12.51 5.93
C ALA A 49 5.04 -13.74 6.17
N PRO A 50 5.55 -14.37 5.11
CA PRO A 50 6.60 -15.37 5.22
C PRO A 50 7.91 -14.73 5.72
N GLU A 51 8.79 -15.55 6.29
CA GLU A 51 10.04 -15.11 6.95
C GLU A 51 10.88 -14.21 6.05
N ASN A 52 11.07 -14.58 4.78
CA ASN A 52 11.83 -13.80 3.80
C ASN A 52 11.27 -12.39 3.55
N ILE A 53 9.96 -12.20 3.67
CA ILE A 53 9.34 -10.86 3.53
C ILE A 53 9.44 -10.09 4.85
N ARG A 54 9.25 -10.77 5.99
CA ARG A 54 9.36 -10.13 7.32
C ARG A 54 10.73 -9.53 7.60
N GLU A 55 11.79 -10.13 7.05
CA GLU A 55 13.16 -9.67 7.25
C GLU A 55 13.49 -8.37 6.48
N ILE A 56 12.77 -8.09 5.39
CA ILE A 56 13.05 -6.94 4.51
C ILE A 56 12.08 -5.78 4.70
N ILE A 57 10.85 -6.03 5.14
CA ILE A 57 9.85 -4.97 5.31
C ILE A 57 10.19 -4.07 6.52
N PRO A 58 9.95 -2.75 6.43
CA PRO A 58 10.27 -1.81 7.51
C PRO A 58 9.37 -1.99 8.75
N GLU A 59 9.72 -1.38 9.87
CA GLU A 59 8.88 -1.46 11.07
C GLU A 59 7.54 -0.73 10.86
N ASP A 60 7.59 0.43 10.20
CA ASP A 60 6.47 1.34 9.98
C ASP A 60 6.02 1.38 8.51
N CYS A 61 4.69 1.37 8.30
CA CYS A 61 4.09 1.51 6.96
C CYS A 61 4.48 2.84 6.27
N GLY A 62 4.80 3.87 7.06
CA GLY A 62 5.14 5.21 6.55
C GLY A 62 6.47 5.30 5.79
N GLU A 63 7.27 4.23 5.80
CA GLU A 63 8.51 4.13 5.03
C GLU A 63 8.29 3.58 3.60
N MET A 64 7.04 3.24 3.26
CA MET A 64 6.66 2.68 1.97
C MET A 64 5.59 3.51 1.28
N GLU A 65 5.58 3.46 -0.04
CA GLU A 65 4.48 3.97 -0.84
C GLU A 65 3.37 2.92 -0.93
N VAL A 66 2.12 3.34 -0.69
CA VAL A 66 0.98 2.42 -0.68
C VAL A 66 0.10 2.64 -1.90
N GLY A 67 0.00 1.60 -2.72
CA GLY A 67 -0.91 1.51 -3.85
C GLY A 67 -2.09 0.59 -3.55
N TYR A 68 -3.21 0.84 -4.22
CA TYR A 68 -4.36 -0.05 -4.17
C TYR A 68 -4.92 -0.31 -5.56
N ASP A 69 -4.96 -1.59 -5.94
CA ASP A 69 -5.66 -2.06 -7.14
C ASP A 69 -7.12 -2.35 -6.78
N THR A 70 -8.01 -1.51 -7.28
CA THR A 70 -9.45 -1.61 -7.05
C THR A 70 -10.10 -2.78 -7.78
N GLU A 71 -9.52 -3.24 -8.90
CA GLU A 71 -10.06 -4.35 -9.69
C GLU A 71 -9.62 -5.69 -9.11
N GLY A 72 -8.33 -5.80 -8.76
CA GLY A 72 -7.75 -6.99 -8.14
C GLY A 72 -7.98 -7.10 -6.63
N ASN A 73 -8.54 -6.06 -5.98
CA ASN A 73 -8.64 -5.94 -4.52
C ASN A 73 -7.33 -6.32 -3.85
N LYS A 74 -6.28 -5.55 -4.14
CA LYS A 74 -4.91 -5.83 -3.69
C LYS A 74 -4.21 -4.55 -3.28
N PHE A 75 -3.61 -4.56 -2.09
CA PHE A 75 -2.71 -3.50 -1.67
C PHE A 75 -1.28 -3.81 -2.09
N TYR A 76 -0.56 -2.76 -2.46
CA TYR A 76 0.84 -2.77 -2.83
C TYR A 76 1.60 -1.88 -1.86
N PHE A 77 2.59 -2.42 -1.18
CA PHE A 77 3.51 -1.70 -0.32
C PHE A 77 4.87 -1.69 -1.02
N VAL A 78 5.26 -0.53 -1.53
CA VAL A 78 6.40 -0.37 -2.43
C VAL A 78 7.55 0.30 -1.68
N MET A 79 8.74 -0.28 -1.79
CA MET A 79 9.97 0.24 -1.21
C MET A 79 11.14 0.11 -2.18
N MET A 80 12.23 0.82 -1.92
CA MET A 80 13.48 0.62 -2.64
C MET A 80 14.12 -0.71 -2.25
N ASP A 81 14.69 -1.39 -3.23
CA ASP A 81 15.55 -2.54 -2.98
C ASP A 81 16.93 -2.05 -2.52
N LEU A 82 17.18 -2.17 -1.21
CA LEU A 82 18.46 -1.75 -0.62
C LEU A 82 19.61 -2.74 -0.93
N GLU A 83 19.30 -3.96 -1.37
CA GLU A 83 20.34 -4.92 -1.81
C GLU A 83 20.85 -4.60 -3.22
N ALA A 84 20.08 -3.81 -3.98
CA ALA A 84 20.46 -3.34 -5.31
C ALA A 84 21.38 -2.10 -5.31
N GLU A 85 21.81 -1.60 -4.13
CA GLU A 85 22.66 -0.39 -4.01
C GLU A 85 24.01 -0.47 -4.77
N GLU A 86 24.42 -1.65 -5.23
CA GLU A 86 25.61 -1.81 -6.10
C GLU A 86 25.35 -1.54 -7.59
N GLU A 87 24.09 -1.46 -8.03
CA GLU A 87 23.71 -1.18 -9.43
C GLU A 87 23.39 0.31 -9.63
N GLU A 88 23.77 0.89 -10.78
CA GLU A 88 23.49 2.31 -11.12
C GLU A 88 21.98 2.61 -11.28
N GLU A 89 21.11 1.60 -11.15
CA GLU A 89 19.66 1.66 -11.33
C GLU A 89 18.91 1.45 -10.00
N ILE A 90 17.96 2.34 -9.72
CA ILE A 90 17.05 2.21 -8.57
C ILE A 90 16.08 1.06 -8.86
N LYS A 91 16.17 -0.01 -8.09
CA LYS A 91 15.18 -1.10 -8.09
C LYS A 91 14.14 -0.89 -7.00
N LEU A 92 12.90 -1.28 -7.31
CA LEU A 92 11.80 -1.26 -6.36
C LEU A 92 11.31 -2.68 -6.10
N ILE A 93 10.88 -2.92 -4.87
CA ILE A 93 10.17 -4.14 -4.47
C ILE A 93 8.76 -3.74 -4.09
N ALA A 94 7.77 -4.51 -4.55
CA ALA A 94 6.40 -4.39 -4.09
C ALA A 94 5.98 -5.63 -3.31
N ILE A 95 5.57 -5.44 -2.06
CA ILE A 95 4.90 -6.47 -1.27
C ILE A 95 3.41 -6.28 -1.41
N THR A 96 2.72 -7.34 -1.79
CA THR A 96 1.28 -7.33 -2.02
C THR A 96 0.53 -8.14 -0.99
N ILE A 97 -0.69 -7.71 -0.67
CA ILE A 97 -1.64 -8.46 0.14
C ILE A 97 -3.04 -8.29 -0.43
N ASP A 98 -3.77 -9.39 -0.57
CA ASP A 98 -5.16 -9.40 -1.03
C ASP A 98 -6.16 -9.59 0.11
N VAL A 99 -7.45 -9.59 -0.24
CA VAL A 99 -8.55 -9.77 0.71
C VAL A 99 -8.50 -11.12 1.45
N GLU A 100 -7.89 -12.14 0.86
CA GLU A 100 -7.71 -13.48 1.44
C GLU A 100 -6.43 -13.56 2.29
N LYS A 101 -5.69 -12.45 2.42
CA LYS A 101 -4.37 -12.35 3.08
C LYS A 101 -3.27 -13.14 2.36
N VAL A 102 -3.43 -13.42 1.08
CA VAL A 102 -2.35 -13.98 0.28
C VAL A 102 -1.30 -12.88 0.08
N ILE A 103 -0.09 -13.15 0.56
CA ILE A 103 1.04 -12.22 0.49
C ILE A 103 1.99 -12.67 -0.61
N SER A 104 2.48 -11.73 -1.42
CA SER A 104 3.44 -12.01 -2.49
C SER A 104 4.41 -10.84 -2.66
N MET A 105 5.64 -11.14 -3.03
CA MET A 105 6.68 -10.17 -3.35
C MET A 105 6.87 -10.09 -4.85
N ILE A 106 7.00 -8.88 -5.37
CA ILE A 106 7.31 -8.57 -6.76
C ILE A 106 8.65 -7.83 -6.75
N GLU A 107 9.69 -8.52 -7.18
CA GLU A 107 11.01 -7.94 -7.44
C GLU A 107 10.98 -7.14 -8.75
N ASP A 108 11.88 -6.17 -8.90
CA ASP A 108 11.96 -5.28 -10.07
C ASP A 108 10.62 -4.62 -10.43
N PHE A 109 9.92 -4.11 -9.41
CA PHE A 109 8.61 -3.48 -9.59
C PHE A 109 8.71 -2.18 -10.39
N GLU A 110 8.04 -2.12 -11.54
CA GLU A 110 7.95 -0.91 -12.36
C GLU A 110 6.65 -0.15 -12.11
N ILE A 111 6.75 1.16 -11.90
CA ILE A 111 5.58 2.04 -11.88
C ILE A 111 5.31 2.47 -13.32
N GLU A 112 4.31 1.87 -13.97
CA GLU A 112 3.81 2.38 -15.25
C GLU A 112 3.14 3.75 -15.04
N GLY A 113 3.59 4.76 -15.79
CA GLY A 113 3.10 6.15 -15.73
C GLY A 113 2.26 6.58 -16.92
#